data_AF-G8NS62-F1
#
_entry.id   AF-G8NS62-F1
#
_cell.length_a   1.000
_cell.length_b   1.000
_cell.length_c   1.000
_cell.angle_alpha   90.00
_cell.angle_beta   90.00
_cell.angle_gamma   90.00
#
_symmetry.space_group_name_H-M   'P 1'
#
loop_
_entity.id
_entity.type
_entity.pdbx_description
1 polymer ?
#
loop_
_entity_poly.entity_id
_entity_poly.type
_entity_poly.pdbx_seq_one_letter_code
_entity_poly.pdbx_strand_id
1 'polypeptide(L)'
;MTENARAAVERNDLRMYVPVEHLVLKGTPGGYEHWFVPCPIGARPDSYDALREFLETLVLHLVRDFGCSHESFIGLGRNVDRSASLLLGDNARHWHPQTGLGVWANRPAPRMLRGADVEDLDPENLPQVMPIQLRVQSEGTARLHAMTTMLGTGCGLQLVSRMEGKRMLRSLQEYHLSLITDRIYRIFPWYVPLLENTSIAEPISQTTLDAIQGITLYIRESPEDGGVLLLSMEPLRGTLEALGCTRQDFGEKETWFLPGMQA
;
A
#
# COMPACT_ATOMS: atom_id res chain seq x y z
N MET A 1 0.15 3.88 -31.93
CA MET A 1 0.23 5.23 -31.33
C MET A 1 1.07 6.09 -32.24
N THR A 2 0.56 7.23 -32.70
CA THR A 2 1.28 8.13 -33.61
C THR A 2 2.33 8.93 -32.83
N GLU A 3 3.45 9.22 -33.49
CA GLU A 3 4.59 10.01 -32.97
C GLU A 3 4.15 11.35 -32.32
N ASN A 4 3.06 11.92 -32.82
CA ASN A 4 2.45 13.15 -32.29
C ASN A 4 1.83 12.99 -30.89
N ALA A 5 1.44 11.79 -30.48
CA ALA A 5 0.94 11.53 -29.12
C ALA A 5 2.09 11.46 -28.10
N ARG A 6 3.28 10.99 -28.50
CA ARG A 6 4.49 11.01 -27.65
C ARG A 6 5.02 12.44 -27.45
N ALA A 7 5.06 13.24 -28.51
CA ALA A 7 5.52 14.63 -28.45
C ALA A 7 4.60 15.56 -27.63
N ALA A 8 3.31 15.19 -27.45
CA ALA A 8 2.37 15.94 -26.61
C ALA A 8 2.52 15.62 -25.12
N VAL A 9 2.99 14.43 -24.76
CA VAL A 9 3.25 14.03 -23.36
C VAL A 9 4.53 14.67 -22.83
N GLU A 10 5.55 14.86 -23.67
CA GLU A 10 6.81 15.51 -23.27
C GLU A 10 6.69 17.03 -23.05
N ARG A 11 5.61 17.68 -23.50
CA ARG A 11 5.55 19.14 -23.60
C ARG A 11 4.93 19.91 -22.43
N ASN A 12 4.47 19.27 -21.35
CA ASN A 12 4.01 20.02 -20.18
C ASN A 12 3.81 19.15 -18.93
N ASP A 13 4.78 18.29 -18.58
CA ASP A 13 4.78 17.74 -17.23
C ASP A 13 5.29 18.82 -16.26
N LEU A 14 4.40 19.75 -15.90
CA LEU A 14 4.63 20.85 -14.94
C LEU A 14 4.82 20.35 -13.50
N ARG A 15 4.83 19.02 -13.29
CA ARG A 15 5.07 18.40 -12.00
C ARG A 15 6.51 18.66 -11.55
N MET A 16 6.69 18.83 -10.25
CA MET A 16 8.01 19.02 -9.66
C MET A 16 8.74 17.67 -9.58
N TYR A 17 10.01 17.63 -9.95
CA TYR A 17 10.87 16.51 -9.60
C TYR A 17 11.28 16.65 -8.13
N VAL A 18 10.91 15.69 -7.30
CA VAL A 18 11.27 15.65 -5.88
C VAL A 18 11.68 14.21 -5.54
N PRO A 19 12.99 13.91 -5.45
CA PRO A 19 13.45 12.54 -5.33
C PRO A 19 12.90 11.90 -4.04
N VAL A 20 12.26 10.76 -4.21
CA VAL A 20 11.75 9.94 -3.11
C VAL A 20 12.86 8.99 -2.69
N GLU A 21 13.73 9.49 -1.82
CA GLU A 21 15.04 8.87 -1.54
C GLU A 21 15.25 8.47 -0.07
N HIS A 22 14.32 8.82 0.83
CA HIS A 22 14.49 8.59 2.26
C HIS A 22 13.35 7.77 2.88
N LEU A 23 13.74 6.87 3.77
CA LEU A 23 12.89 6.04 4.59
C LEU A 23 13.08 6.46 6.05
N VAL A 24 11.98 6.77 6.74
CA VAL A 24 12.01 7.26 8.12
C VAL A 24 11.36 6.23 9.04
N LEU A 25 12.07 5.78 10.06
CA LEU A 25 11.46 4.99 11.12
C LEU A 25 10.58 5.91 11.96
N LYS A 26 9.30 5.56 12.08
CA LYS A 26 8.32 6.33 12.87
C LYS A 26 7.98 5.63 14.19
N GLY A 27 8.21 4.32 14.27
CA GLY A 27 7.89 3.50 15.45
C GLY A 27 9.03 3.21 16.39
N THR A 28 8.68 2.52 17.47
CA THR A 28 9.62 2.07 18.49
C THR A 28 10.30 0.77 18.04
N PRO A 29 11.64 0.67 18.15
CA PRO A 29 12.36 -0.56 17.87
C PRO A 29 11.91 -1.73 18.77
N GLY A 30 11.87 -2.96 18.23
CA GLY A 30 11.62 -4.18 19.02
C GLY A 30 10.17 -4.66 19.08
N GLY A 31 9.27 -4.06 18.30
CA GLY A 31 7.90 -4.52 18.05
C GLY A 31 7.58 -4.53 16.55
N TYR A 32 6.37 -4.08 16.18
CA TYR A 32 6.04 -3.79 14.79
C TYR A 32 6.80 -2.54 14.35
N GLU A 33 7.79 -2.70 13.48
CA GLU A 33 8.52 -1.56 12.94
C GLU A 33 7.69 -0.92 11.83
N HIS A 34 7.33 0.34 12.01
CA HIS A 34 6.65 1.11 10.98
C HIS A 34 7.57 2.20 10.42
N TRP A 35 7.77 2.08 9.12
CA TRP A 35 8.64 2.92 8.32
C TRP A 35 7.79 3.70 7.33
N PHE A 36 8.20 4.92 7.03
CA PHE A 36 7.46 5.81 6.16
C PHE A 36 8.39 6.43 5.12
N VAL A 37 7.98 6.38 3.87
CA VAL A 37 8.62 7.07 2.76
C VAL A 37 7.73 8.24 2.35
N PRO A 38 8.08 9.49 2.68
CA PRO A 38 7.32 10.66 2.24
C PRO A 38 7.30 10.73 0.71
N CYS A 39 6.10 10.80 0.13
CA CYS A 39 5.91 10.88 -1.31
C CYS A 39 5.06 12.11 -1.63
N PRO A 40 5.67 13.19 -2.17
CA PRO A 40 4.92 14.38 -2.50
C PRO A 40 3.88 14.06 -3.59
N ILE A 41 2.61 14.35 -3.29
CA ILE A 41 1.52 14.17 -4.24
C ILE A 41 1.79 15.03 -5.48
N GLY A 42 1.65 14.44 -6.66
CA GLY A 42 1.87 15.14 -7.93
C GLY A 42 3.34 15.30 -8.31
N ALA A 43 4.25 14.57 -7.66
CA ALA A 43 5.62 14.43 -8.16
C ALA A 43 5.65 13.76 -9.54
N ARG A 44 6.73 14.00 -10.27
CA ARG A 44 6.96 13.37 -11.57
C ARG A 44 7.18 11.85 -11.39
N PRO A 45 6.81 11.01 -12.37
CA PRO A 45 6.99 9.55 -12.25
C PRO A 45 8.42 9.08 -12.00
N ASP A 46 9.41 9.81 -12.52
CA ASP A 46 10.85 9.56 -12.33
C ASP A 46 11.34 9.87 -10.91
N SER A 47 10.58 10.66 -10.14
CA SER A 47 10.87 10.92 -8.72
C SER A 47 10.79 9.66 -7.84
N TYR A 48 10.13 8.61 -8.34
CA TYR A 48 9.88 7.36 -7.62
C TYR A 48 10.84 6.23 -8.03
N ASP A 49 11.82 6.47 -8.91
CA ASP A 49 12.65 5.40 -9.48
C ASP A 49 13.45 4.65 -8.42
N ALA A 50 14.12 5.37 -7.51
CA ALA A 50 14.85 4.77 -6.40
C ALA A 50 13.93 3.97 -5.46
N LEU A 51 12.74 4.50 -5.16
CA LEU A 51 11.75 3.79 -4.36
C LEU A 51 11.24 2.53 -5.05
N ARG A 52 11.02 2.59 -6.37
CA ARG A 52 10.56 1.46 -7.18
C ARG A 52 11.57 0.32 -7.12
N GLU A 53 12.84 0.62 -7.38
CA GLU A 53 13.94 -0.35 -7.32
C GLU A 53 14.09 -0.93 -5.91
N PHE A 54 14.03 -0.08 -4.88
CA PHE A 54 14.10 -0.52 -3.49
C PHE A 54 12.96 -1.49 -3.12
N LEU A 55 11.71 -1.12 -3.39
CA LEU A 55 10.55 -1.96 -3.06
C LEU A 55 10.56 -3.28 -3.84
N GLU A 56 10.97 -3.25 -5.11
CA GLU A 56 11.17 -4.44 -5.91
C GLU A 56 12.22 -5.37 -5.29
N THR A 57 13.38 -4.82 -4.94
CA THR A 57 14.46 -5.61 -4.33
C THR A 57 14.05 -6.15 -2.96
N LEU A 58 13.38 -5.35 -2.12
CA LEU A 58 12.88 -5.76 -0.81
C LEU A 58 11.89 -6.92 -0.89
N VAL A 59 10.88 -6.81 -1.77
CA VAL A 59 9.87 -7.86 -1.95
C VAL A 59 10.51 -9.12 -2.53
N LEU A 60 11.39 -8.99 -3.53
CA LEU A 60 12.10 -10.13 -4.11
C LEU A 60 13.00 -10.83 -3.09
N HIS A 61 13.68 -10.08 -2.23
CA HIS A 61 14.49 -10.64 -1.15
C HIS A 61 13.63 -11.47 -0.19
N LEU A 62 12.48 -10.95 0.26
CA LEU A 62 11.58 -11.70 1.15
C LEU A 62 10.97 -12.94 0.48
N VAL A 63 10.58 -12.83 -0.79
CA VAL A 63 9.99 -13.97 -1.53
C VAL A 63 11.04 -15.04 -1.81
N ARG A 64 12.20 -14.66 -2.33
CA ARG A 64 13.24 -15.60 -2.78
C ARG A 64 14.03 -16.18 -1.61
N ASP A 65 14.47 -15.34 -0.68
CA ASP A 65 15.45 -15.74 0.32
C ASP A 65 14.77 -16.25 1.61
N PHE A 66 13.52 -15.82 1.87
CA PHE A 66 12.73 -16.28 3.02
C PHE A 66 11.49 -17.11 2.65
N GLY A 67 11.23 -17.35 1.36
CA GLY A 67 10.12 -18.19 0.91
C GLY A 67 8.74 -17.59 1.21
N CYS A 68 8.64 -16.28 1.38
CA CYS A 68 7.37 -15.61 1.63
C CYS A 68 6.47 -15.65 0.38
N SER A 69 5.16 -15.72 0.57
CA SER A 69 4.18 -15.38 -0.45
C SER A 69 4.04 -13.86 -0.58
N HIS A 70 3.63 -13.42 -1.76
CA HIS A 70 3.42 -12.01 -2.08
C HIS A 70 2.09 -11.82 -2.79
N GLU A 71 1.23 -10.94 -2.27
CA GLU A 71 -0.04 -10.55 -2.87
C GLU A 71 -0.04 -9.04 -3.13
N SER A 72 -0.54 -8.62 -4.31
CA SER A 72 -0.63 -7.20 -4.70
C SER A 72 -2.06 -6.79 -4.99
N PHE A 73 -2.40 -5.58 -4.58
CA PHE A 73 -3.71 -4.99 -4.66
C PHE A 73 -3.61 -3.55 -5.18
N ILE A 74 -4.64 -3.15 -5.94
CA ILE A 74 -4.80 -1.79 -6.47
C ILE A 74 -6.10 -1.22 -5.91
N GLY A 75 -5.99 -0.20 -5.07
CA GLY A 75 -7.13 0.49 -4.46
C GLY A 75 -7.55 1.69 -5.28
N LEU A 76 -8.73 1.66 -5.90
CA LEU A 76 -9.26 2.83 -6.60
C LEU A 76 -10.13 3.65 -5.63
N GLY A 77 -9.73 4.89 -5.37
CA GLY A 77 -10.40 5.77 -4.42
C GLY A 77 -10.54 7.20 -4.93
N ARG A 78 -11.07 8.09 -4.08
CA ARG A 78 -11.19 9.52 -4.42
C ARG A 78 -9.85 10.25 -4.40
N ASN A 79 -8.92 9.77 -3.58
CA ASN A 79 -7.63 10.42 -3.31
C ASN A 79 -6.47 9.86 -4.16
N VAL A 80 -6.77 9.04 -5.17
CA VAL A 80 -5.73 8.46 -6.05
C VAL A 80 -5.52 9.34 -7.28
N ASP A 81 -4.31 9.32 -7.85
CA ASP A 81 -4.00 10.02 -9.10
C ASP A 81 -4.87 9.46 -10.24
N ARG A 82 -5.36 10.35 -11.10
CA ARG A 82 -6.25 9.98 -12.21
C ARG A 82 -5.62 8.99 -13.20
N SER A 83 -4.29 8.98 -13.30
CA SER A 83 -3.54 8.04 -14.14
C SER A 83 -3.68 6.59 -13.68
N ALA A 84 -4.00 6.33 -12.40
CA ALA A 84 -4.17 4.96 -11.88
C ALA A 84 -5.21 4.16 -12.69
N SER A 85 -6.35 4.77 -13.02
CA SER A 85 -7.40 4.10 -13.81
C SER A 85 -6.96 3.80 -15.24
N LEU A 86 -6.15 4.67 -15.84
CA LEU A 86 -5.60 4.46 -17.19
C LEU A 86 -4.56 3.33 -17.18
N LEU A 87 -3.61 3.37 -16.24
CA LEU A 87 -2.59 2.34 -16.06
C LEU A 87 -3.23 0.96 -15.79
N LEU A 88 -4.24 0.92 -14.94
CA LEU A 88 -5.02 -0.29 -14.73
C LEU A 88 -5.69 -0.77 -16.02
N GLY A 89 -6.34 0.12 -16.78
CA GLY A 89 -7.00 -0.23 -18.04
C GLY A 89 -6.02 -0.83 -19.07
N ASP A 90 -4.84 -0.23 -19.20
CA ASP A 90 -3.80 -0.67 -20.13
C ASP A 90 -3.21 -2.04 -19.75
N ASN A 91 -3.18 -2.37 -18.47
CA ASN A 91 -2.56 -3.59 -17.96
C ASN A 91 -3.54 -4.65 -17.45
N ALA A 92 -4.86 -4.38 -17.41
CA ALA A 92 -5.86 -5.27 -16.80
C ALA A 92 -5.86 -6.67 -17.41
N ARG A 93 -5.61 -6.78 -18.72
CA ARG A 93 -5.52 -8.08 -19.41
C ARG A 93 -4.34 -8.92 -18.92
N HIS A 94 -3.25 -8.28 -18.51
CA HIS A 94 -2.06 -8.95 -18.01
C HIS A 94 -2.16 -9.26 -16.51
N TRP A 95 -2.80 -8.38 -15.73
CA TRP A 95 -2.90 -8.50 -14.28
C TRP A 95 -4.08 -9.36 -13.80
N HIS A 96 -5.11 -9.55 -14.65
CA HIS A 96 -6.35 -10.26 -14.31
C HIS A 96 -6.93 -9.80 -12.96
N PRO A 97 -7.26 -8.49 -12.81
CA PRO A 97 -7.71 -7.96 -11.54
C PRO A 97 -9.02 -8.61 -11.10
N GLN A 98 -9.04 -9.13 -9.88
CA GLN A 98 -10.26 -9.57 -9.21
C GLN A 98 -10.72 -8.49 -8.25
N THR A 99 -12.03 -8.28 -8.10
CA THR A 99 -12.56 -7.31 -7.13
C THR A 99 -12.67 -7.93 -5.73
N GLY A 100 -12.29 -7.14 -4.72
CA GLY A 100 -12.49 -7.41 -3.30
C GLY A 100 -12.69 -6.11 -2.53
N LEU A 101 -12.56 -6.18 -1.21
CA LEU A 101 -12.86 -5.06 -0.32
C LEU A 101 -11.71 -4.75 0.63
N GLY A 102 -11.34 -3.47 0.71
CA GLY A 102 -10.47 -2.97 1.77
C GLY A 102 -11.26 -2.73 3.04
N VAL A 103 -10.66 -2.95 4.21
CA VAL A 103 -11.31 -2.69 5.50
C VAL A 103 -10.36 -1.92 6.38
N TRP A 104 -10.75 -0.70 6.74
CA TRP A 104 -9.96 0.15 7.61
C TRP A 104 -9.92 -0.41 9.03
N ALA A 105 -8.74 -0.69 9.54
CA ALA A 105 -8.60 -1.39 10.82
C ALA A 105 -8.96 -0.51 12.04
N ASN A 106 -8.83 0.81 11.90
CA ASN A 106 -9.11 1.80 12.95
C ASN A 106 -10.47 2.50 12.80
N ARG A 107 -11.32 2.06 11.87
CA ARG A 107 -12.65 2.65 11.63
C ARG A 107 -13.73 1.58 11.76
N PRO A 108 -14.99 1.97 11.99
CA PRO A 108 -16.10 1.02 11.98
C PRO A 108 -16.16 0.24 10.66
N ALA A 109 -16.55 -1.03 10.74
CA ALA A 109 -16.73 -1.86 9.56
C ALA A 109 -17.71 -1.22 8.55
N PRO A 110 -17.50 -1.44 7.24
CA PRO A 110 -18.35 -0.85 6.22
C PRO A 110 -19.80 -1.30 6.37
N ARG A 111 -20.72 -0.34 6.26
CA ARG A 111 -22.17 -0.54 6.39
C ARG A 111 -22.94 0.34 5.41
N MET A 112 -24.19 0.01 5.16
CA MET A 112 -25.08 0.82 4.35
C MET A 112 -25.42 2.12 5.08
N LEU A 113 -25.63 3.16 4.28
CA LEU A 113 -26.18 4.42 4.75
C LEU A 113 -27.61 4.18 5.25
N ARG A 114 -27.89 4.65 6.45
CA ARG A 114 -29.20 4.61 7.11
C ARG A 114 -29.84 6.00 7.05
N GLY A 115 -31.15 6.08 7.29
CA GLY A 115 -31.88 7.36 7.33
C GLY A 115 -31.24 8.38 8.27
N ALA A 116 -30.85 7.95 9.48
CA ALA A 116 -30.17 8.80 10.45
C ALA A 116 -28.85 9.41 9.93
N ASP A 117 -28.09 8.68 9.10
CA ASP A 117 -26.83 9.20 8.53
C ASP A 117 -27.08 10.30 7.48
N VAL A 118 -28.29 10.34 6.89
CA VAL A 118 -28.70 11.36 5.92
C VAL A 118 -29.31 12.58 6.62
N GLU A 119 -29.96 12.36 7.75
CA GLU A 119 -30.52 13.43 8.58
C GLU A 119 -29.40 14.21 9.28
N ASP A 120 -28.39 13.50 9.79
CA ASP A 120 -27.18 14.06 10.40
C ASP A 120 -25.99 13.96 9.43
N LEU A 121 -26.07 14.66 8.30
CA LEU A 121 -24.99 14.71 7.29
C LEU A 121 -23.71 15.33 7.87
N ASP A 122 -22.93 14.50 8.53
CA ASP A 122 -21.57 14.78 8.95
C ASP A 122 -20.61 14.03 8.02
N PRO A 123 -19.94 14.73 7.08
CA PRO A 123 -19.03 14.13 6.12
C PRO A 123 -17.91 13.29 6.75
N GLU A 124 -17.51 13.58 7.99
CA GLU A 124 -16.45 12.85 8.71
C GLU A 124 -16.97 11.53 9.30
N ASN A 125 -18.27 11.47 9.61
CA ASN A 125 -18.93 10.32 10.25
C ASN A 125 -19.77 9.48 9.30
N LEU A 126 -19.84 9.84 8.02
CA LEU A 126 -20.53 9.04 7.02
C LEU A 126 -19.91 7.63 6.92
N PRO A 127 -20.74 6.57 6.85
CA PRO A 127 -20.24 5.21 6.71
C PRO A 127 -19.41 5.08 5.43
N GLN A 128 -18.31 4.35 5.54
CA GLN A 128 -17.40 4.16 4.42
C GLN A 128 -18.09 3.45 3.26
N VAL A 129 -18.05 4.07 2.09
CA VAL A 129 -18.57 3.47 0.87
C VAL A 129 -17.46 2.64 0.22
N MET A 130 -17.60 1.32 0.36
CA MET A 130 -16.90 0.26 -0.42
C MET A 130 -15.52 0.66 -0.96
N PRO A 131 -14.45 0.67 -0.15
CA PRO A 131 -13.10 0.89 -0.67
C PRO A 131 -12.67 -0.33 -1.49
N ILE A 132 -13.02 -0.31 -2.77
CA ILE A 132 -12.75 -1.42 -3.70
C ILE A 132 -11.25 -1.62 -3.83
N GLN A 133 -10.85 -2.87 -3.67
CA GLN A 133 -9.48 -3.32 -3.91
C GLN A 133 -9.50 -4.28 -5.09
N LEU A 134 -8.49 -4.18 -5.94
CA LEU A 134 -8.32 -5.06 -7.10
C LEU A 134 -7.07 -5.91 -6.92
N ARG A 135 -7.25 -7.21 -6.64
CA ARG A 135 -6.14 -8.15 -6.48
C ARG A 135 -5.60 -8.56 -7.84
N VAL A 136 -4.30 -8.46 -8.03
CA VAL A 136 -3.59 -8.97 -9.21
C VAL A 136 -3.51 -10.49 -9.09
N GLN A 137 -4.28 -11.22 -9.92
CA GLN A 137 -4.33 -12.68 -9.83
C GLN A 137 -3.15 -13.38 -10.50
N SER A 138 -2.55 -12.74 -11.51
CA SER A 138 -1.38 -13.28 -12.21
C SER A 138 -0.25 -13.59 -11.22
N GLU A 139 0.44 -14.70 -11.44
CA GLU A 139 1.53 -15.15 -10.59
C GLU A 139 2.89 -14.61 -11.08
N GLY A 140 3.93 -14.83 -10.27
CA GLY A 140 5.30 -14.42 -10.59
C GLY A 140 5.48 -12.91 -10.64
N THR A 141 6.14 -12.41 -11.68
CA THR A 141 6.55 -11.01 -11.80
C THR A 141 5.39 -10.05 -12.06
N ALA A 142 4.21 -10.53 -12.47
CA ALA A 142 3.06 -9.68 -12.77
C ALA A 142 2.58 -8.85 -11.56
N ARG A 143 2.63 -9.44 -10.36
CA ARG A 143 2.31 -8.78 -9.09
C ARG A 143 3.25 -7.61 -8.81
N LEU A 144 4.54 -7.89 -8.95
CA LEU A 144 5.57 -6.90 -8.74
C LEU A 144 5.54 -5.80 -9.80
N HIS A 145 5.37 -6.18 -11.07
CA HIS A 145 5.16 -5.24 -12.17
C HIS A 145 3.97 -4.32 -11.93
N ALA A 146 2.83 -4.85 -11.45
CA ALA A 146 1.68 -4.02 -11.14
C ALA A 146 2.02 -2.96 -10.09
N MET A 147 2.74 -3.35 -9.05
CA MET A 147 3.12 -2.43 -7.99
C MET A 147 4.11 -1.36 -8.44
N THR A 148 5.13 -1.74 -9.19
CA THR A 148 6.11 -0.79 -9.71
C THR A 148 5.51 0.16 -10.74
N THR A 149 4.53 -0.31 -11.53
CA THR A 149 3.77 0.51 -12.48
C THR A 149 2.86 1.51 -11.78
N MET A 150 2.21 1.10 -10.69
CA MET A 150 1.23 1.93 -9.98
C MET A 150 1.85 2.85 -8.92
N LEU A 151 3.15 2.73 -8.64
CA LEU A 151 3.85 3.59 -7.69
C LEU A 151 3.79 5.06 -8.12
N GLY A 152 3.51 5.94 -7.16
CA GLY A 152 3.28 7.37 -7.30
C GLY A 152 1.81 7.74 -7.53
N THR A 153 0.90 6.76 -7.60
CA THR A 153 -0.52 7.03 -7.90
C THR A 153 -1.44 6.97 -6.67
N GLY A 154 -0.94 6.55 -5.52
CA GLY A 154 -1.70 6.49 -4.28
C GLY A 154 -2.57 5.24 -4.12
N CYS A 155 -2.38 4.21 -4.95
CA CYS A 155 -3.30 3.07 -5.01
C CYS A 155 -2.66 1.70 -4.70
N GLY A 156 -1.33 1.62 -4.61
CA GLY A 156 -0.63 0.35 -4.44
C GLY A 156 -0.74 -0.19 -3.01
N LEU A 157 -1.02 -1.49 -2.89
CA LEU A 157 -0.97 -2.23 -1.63
C LEU A 157 -0.30 -3.61 -1.87
N GLN A 158 0.69 -3.97 -1.06
CA GLN A 158 1.35 -5.27 -1.08
C GLN A 158 1.31 -5.90 0.30
N LEU A 159 1.04 -7.20 0.32
CA LEU A 159 1.14 -8.05 1.49
C LEU A 159 2.17 -9.12 1.21
N VAL A 160 3.18 -9.22 2.08
CA VAL A 160 4.17 -10.29 2.06
C VAL A 160 4.00 -11.11 3.33
N SER A 161 3.98 -12.44 3.22
CA SER A 161 3.68 -13.32 4.34
C SER A 161 4.45 -14.62 4.26
N ARG A 162 4.89 -15.15 5.40
CA ARG A 162 5.40 -16.54 5.50
C ARG A 162 4.31 -17.60 5.31
N MET A 163 3.03 -17.22 5.34
CA MET A 163 1.91 -18.10 5.01
C MET A 163 1.75 -18.21 3.50
N GLU A 164 1.16 -19.32 3.03
CA GLU A 164 0.71 -19.44 1.65
C GLU A 164 -0.39 -18.40 1.37
N GLY A 165 -0.32 -17.73 0.22
CA GLY A 165 -1.15 -16.54 -0.06
C GLY A 165 -2.65 -16.79 0.00
N LYS A 166 -3.14 -17.96 -0.46
CA LYS A 166 -4.57 -18.30 -0.35
C LYS A 166 -4.99 -18.53 1.10
N ARG A 167 -4.13 -19.17 1.91
CA ARG A 167 -4.38 -19.34 3.35
C ARG A 167 -4.41 -18.00 4.08
N MET A 168 -3.47 -17.09 3.81
CA MET A 168 -3.47 -15.74 4.38
C MET A 168 -4.77 -15.01 4.04
N LEU A 169 -5.16 -14.98 2.76
CA LEU A 169 -6.38 -14.31 2.31
C LEU A 169 -7.66 -14.90 2.92
N ARG A 170 -7.69 -16.22 3.16
CA ARG A 170 -8.81 -16.86 3.87
C ARG A 170 -8.89 -16.40 5.33
N SER A 171 -7.76 -16.34 6.03
CA SER A 171 -7.73 -15.85 7.42
C SER A 171 -8.18 -14.39 7.52
N LEU A 172 -7.72 -13.53 6.61
CA LEU A 172 -8.19 -12.13 6.53
C LEU A 172 -9.70 -12.04 6.24
N GLN A 173 -10.20 -12.88 5.33
CA GLN A 173 -11.63 -12.95 5.04
C GLN A 173 -12.45 -13.39 6.26
N GLU A 174 -12.03 -14.44 6.96
CA GLU A 174 -12.69 -14.94 8.18
C GLU A 174 -12.77 -13.85 9.26
N TYR A 175 -11.64 -13.16 9.50
CA TYR A 175 -11.59 -12.04 10.45
C TYR A 175 -12.54 -10.91 10.06
N HIS A 176 -12.43 -10.36 8.85
CA HIS A 176 -13.24 -9.22 8.44
C HIS A 176 -14.73 -9.54 8.30
N LEU A 177 -15.09 -10.76 7.88
CA LEU A 177 -16.49 -11.19 7.85
C LEU A 177 -17.10 -11.33 9.25
N SER A 178 -16.30 -11.49 10.31
CA SER A 178 -16.82 -11.44 11.67
C SER A 178 -17.25 -10.02 12.09
N LEU A 179 -16.65 -8.99 11.49
CA LEU A 179 -16.92 -7.58 11.79
C LEU A 179 -18.03 -6.99 10.92
N ILE A 180 -18.15 -7.43 9.67
CA ILE A 180 -19.08 -6.88 8.68
C ILE A 180 -20.46 -7.51 8.83
N THR A 181 -21.45 -6.72 9.23
CA THR A 181 -22.84 -7.19 9.41
C THR A 181 -23.65 -7.17 8.11
N ASP A 182 -23.50 -6.12 7.31
CA ASP A 182 -24.37 -5.85 6.18
C ASP A 182 -24.06 -6.78 4.98
N ARG A 183 -25.10 -7.46 4.49
CA ARG A 183 -24.99 -8.51 3.46
C ARG A 183 -24.29 -8.05 2.18
N ILE A 184 -24.49 -6.81 1.75
CA ILE A 184 -23.89 -6.27 0.51
C ILE A 184 -22.36 -6.23 0.57
N TYR A 185 -21.79 -6.08 1.76
CA TYR A 185 -20.33 -6.08 1.95
C TYR A 185 -19.76 -7.47 2.20
N ARG A 186 -20.60 -8.50 2.35
CA ARG A 186 -20.20 -9.90 2.61
C ARG A 186 -20.02 -10.73 1.33
N ILE A 187 -20.22 -10.14 0.16
CA ILE A 187 -20.21 -10.85 -1.14
C ILE A 187 -18.82 -10.99 -1.77
N PHE A 188 -17.81 -10.32 -1.21
CA PHE A 188 -16.51 -10.25 -1.83
C PHE A 188 -15.71 -11.53 -1.58
N PRO A 189 -14.92 -11.99 -2.57
CA PRO A 189 -14.14 -13.21 -2.46
C PRO A 189 -12.98 -13.10 -1.46
N TRP A 190 -12.58 -11.89 -1.08
CA TRP A 190 -11.51 -11.62 -0.13
C TRP A 190 -11.59 -10.20 0.41
N TYR A 191 -10.89 -9.98 1.53
CA TYR A 191 -10.83 -8.73 2.28
C TYR A 191 -9.38 -8.46 2.65
N VAL A 192 -8.97 -7.20 2.64
CA VAL A 192 -7.62 -6.80 3.04
C VAL A 192 -7.65 -5.61 4.00
N PRO A 193 -6.77 -5.56 5.01
CA PRO A 193 -6.72 -4.42 5.91
C PRO A 193 -6.21 -3.18 5.17
N LEU A 194 -6.80 -2.03 5.49
CA LEU A 194 -6.30 -0.71 5.12
C LEU A 194 -5.79 -0.03 6.38
N LEU A 195 -4.53 0.38 6.32
CA LEU A 195 -3.84 1.08 7.40
C LEU A 195 -3.45 2.49 6.97
N GLU A 196 -3.64 3.41 7.91
CA GLU A 196 -3.14 4.78 7.94
C GLU A 196 -2.14 4.95 9.09
N ASN A 197 -1.39 6.05 9.13
CA ASN A 197 -0.52 6.36 10.27
C ASN A 197 -1.27 6.33 11.61
N THR A 198 -2.52 6.79 11.62
CA THR A 198 -3.37 6.76 12.83
C THR A 198 -3.75 5.34 13.24
N SER A 199 -3.78 4.37 12.32
CA SER A 199 -4.09 2.96 12.63
C SER A 199 -2.97 2.26 13.39
N ILE A 200 -1.75 2.77 13.28
CA ILE A 200 -0.51 2.22 13.83
C ILE A 200 0.14 3.15 14.86
N ALA A 201 -0.58 4.18 15.29
CA ALA A 201 -0.12 5.05 16.36
C ALA A 201 0.08 4.22 17.65
N GLU A 202 1.20 4.44 18.34
CA GLU A 202 1.51 3.65 19.52
C GLU A 202 0.74 4.13 20.77
N PRO A 203 0.20 3.20 21.59
CA PRO A 203 0.20 1.74 21.39
C PRO A 203 -0.79 1.31 20.29
N ILE A 204 -0.35 0.37 19.42
CA ILE A 204 -1.19 -0.15 18.33
C ILE A 204 -2.41 -0.88 18.92
N SER A 205 -3.59 -0.57 18.41
CA SER A 205 -4.84 -1.18 18.88
C SER A 205 -4.88 -2.69 18.60
N GLN A 206 -5.53 -3.47 19.48
CA GLN A 206 -5.69 -4.91 19.28
C GLN A 206 -6.41 -5.23 17.96
N THR A 207 -7.43 -4.44 17.60
CA THR A 207 -8.15 -4.58 16.33
C THR A 207 -7.22 -4.45 15.12
N THR A 208 -6.26 -3.51 15.18
CA THR A 208 -5.22 -3.37 14.14
C THR A 208 -4.32 -4.61 14.09
N LEU A 209 -3.84 -5.07 15.26
CA LEU A 209 -2.96 -6.23 15.36
C LEU A 209 -3.62 -7.50 14.81
N ASP A 210 -4.90 -7.72 15.14
CA ASP A 210 -5.69 -8.84 14.64
C ASP A 210 -5.89 -8.73 13.11
N ALA A 211 -6.14 -7.52 12.60
CA ALA A 211 -6.35 -7.28 11.17
C ALA A 211 -5.11 -7.55 10.30
N ILE A 212 -3.90 -7.44 10.87
CA ILE A 212 -2.64 -7.70 10.17
C ILE A 212 -2.00 -9.03 10.55
N GLN A 213 -2.69 -9.86 11.33
CA GLN A 213 -2.15 -11.11 11.79
C GLN A 213 -1.74 -11.99 10.60
N GLY A 214 -0.49 -12.47 10.62
CA GLY A 214 0.07 -13.31 9.57
C GLY A 214 0.68 -12.54 8.39
N ILE A 215 0.64 -11.21 8.38
CA ILE A 215 1.33 -10.38 7.38
C ILE A 215 2.73 -10.04 7.89
N THR A 216 3.77 -10.54 7.21
CA THR A 216 5.17 -10.28 7.59
C THR A 216 5.59 -8.86 7.26
N LEU A 217 5.25 -8.39 6.05
CA LEU A 217 5.48 -7.03 5.61
C LEU A 217 4.25 -6.52 4.86
N TYR A 218 3.74 -5.37 5.30
CA TYR A 218 2.66 -4.63 4.69
C TYR A 218 3.25 -3.37 4.04
N ILE A 219 2.93 -3.12 2.77
CA ILE A 219 3.40 -1.95 2.03
C ILE A 219 2.18 -1.29 1.41
N ARG A 220 1.90 -0.03 1.71
CA ARG A 220 0.77 0.70 1.11
C ARG A 220 1.18 2.11 0.75
N GLU A 221 0.86 2.51 -0.48
CA GLU A 221 0.72 3.91 -0.80
C GLU A 221 -0.53 4.46 -0.13
N SER A 222 -0.33 5.37 0.82
CA SER A 222 -1.38 5.99 1.61
C SER A 222 -1.51 7.45 1.17
N PRO A 223 -2.47 7.78 0.29
CA PRO A 223 -2.78 9.17 -0.04
C PRO A 223 -3.14 10.00 1.19
N GLU A 224 -3.76 9.37 2.18
CA GLU A 224 -4.17 10.02 3.42
C GLU A 224 -2.97 10.44 4.26
N ASP A 225 -1.85 9.71 4.17
CA ASP A 225 -0.62 10.00 4.88
C ASP A 225 0.42 10.75 4.02
N GLY A 226 0.22 10.85 2.70
CA GLY A 226 1.15 11.50 1.78
C GLY A 226 2.46 10.72 1.58
N GLY A 227 2.40 9.40 1.51
CA GLY A 227 3.60 8.57 1.38
C GLY A 227 3.36 7.08 1.24
N VAL A 228 4.44 6.31 1.27
CA VAL A 228 4.40 4.85 1.36
C VAL A 228 4.64 4.42 2.81
N LEU A 229 3.65 3.73 3.37
CA LEU A 229 3.74 3.09 4.66
C LEU A 229 4.29 1.68 4.49
N LEU A 230 5.34 1.35 5.22
CA LEU A 230 5.88 0.00 5.38
C LEU A 230 5.69 -0.41 6.84
N LEU A 231 4.93 -1.47 7.10
CA LEU A 231 4.76 -2.03 8.44
C LEU A 231 5.30 -3.46 8.44
N SER A 232 6.32 -3.71 9.26
CA SER A 232 6.98 -5.01 9.36
C SER A 232 6.78 -5.61 10.75
N MET A 233 6.48 -6.91 10.78
CA MET A 233 6.46 -7.70 12.02
C MET A 233 7.86 -8.04 12.53
N GLU A 234 8.85 -7.96 11.65
CA GLU A 234 10.25 -8.31 11.94
C GLU A 234 11.13 -7.06 11.76
N PRO A 235 12.21 -6.92 12.55
CA PRO A 235 13.12 -5.79 12.39
C PRO A 235 13.67 -5.71 10.95
N LEU A 236 13.54 -4.55 10.30
CA LEU A 236 13.98 -4.35 8.93
C LEU A 236 15.42 -3.85 8.82
N ARG A 237 16.03 -3.30 9.87
CA ARG A 237 17.36 -2.66 9.80
C ARG A 237 18.42 -3.51 9.07
N GLY A 238 18.59 -4.78 9.49
CA GLY A 238 19.57 -5.67 8.86
C GLY A 238 19.23 -5.96 7.39
N THR A 239 17.94 -6.03 7.05
CA THR A 239 17.48 -6.13 5.67
C THR A 239 17.78 -4.86 4.89
N LEU A 240 17.51 -3.67 5.44
CA LEU A 240 17.81 -2.39 4.80
C LEU A 240 19.31 -2.24 4.51
N GLU A 241 20.17 -2.57 5.47
CA GLU A 241 21.63 -2.57 5.29
C GLU A 241 22.06 -3.56 4.19
N ALA A 242 21.51 -4.77 4.18
CA ALA A 242 21.80 -5.78 3.16
C ALA A 242 21.35 -5.36 1.76
N LEU A 243 20.31 -4.54 1.67
CA LEU A 243 19.83 -3.94 0.43
C LEU A 243 20.62 -2.70 0.00
N GLY A 244 21.62 -2.27 0.78
CA GLY A 244 22.47 -1.13 0.48
C GLY A 244 21.89 0.22 0.91
N CYS A 245 20.82 0.23 1.72
CA CYS A 245 20.36 1.47 2.35
C CYS A 245 21.41 1.97 3.35
N THR A 246 21.58 3.28 3.44
CA THR A 246 22.55 3.89 4.36
C THR A 246 21.83 4.68 5.44
N ARG A 247 22.20 4.44 6.70
CA ARG A 247 21.63 5.17 7.82
C ARG A 247 22.27 6.55 7.94
N GLN A 248 21.44 7.55 8.19
CA GLN A 248 21.87 8.91 8.50
C GLN A 248 21.30 9.32 9.86
N ASP A 249 22.19 9.58 10.81
CA ASP A 249 21.82 9.96 12.17
C ASP A 249 21.57 11.48 12.23
N PHE A 250 20.43 11.92 11.71
CA PHE A 250 19.99 13.32 11.78
C PHE A 250 18.86 13.49 12.79
N GLY A 251 19.21 13.82 14.04
CA GLY A 251 18.25 14.21 15.07
C GLY A 251 17.55 13.04 15.77
N GLU A 252 16.29 13.26 16.19
CA GLU A 252 15.53 12.31 17.03
C GLU A 252 14.95 11.12 16.27
N LYS A 253 14.89 11.17 14.93
CA LYS A 253 14.25 10.12 14.11
C LYS A 253 15.26 9.47 13.19
N GLU A 254 15.33 8.14 13.29
CA GLU A 254 16.20 7.32 12.47
C GLU A 254 15.77 7.40 10.99
N THR A 255 16.67 7.94 10.16
CA THR A 255 16.45 8.18 8.73
C THR A 255 17.45 7.38 7.90
N TRP A 256 16.98 6.78 6.81
CA TRP A 256 17.76 5.94 5.93
C TRP A 256 17.62 6.42 4.49
N PHE A 257 18.71 6.37 3.73
CA PHE A 257 18.72 6.67 2.29
C PHE A 257 18.61 5.39 1.50
N LEU A 258 17.79 5.41 0.45
CA LEU A 258 17.61 4.30 -0.47
C LEU A 258 18.89 4.08 -1.30
N PRO A 259 19.10 2.86 -1.83
CA PRO A 259 20.30 2.52 -2.60
C PRO A 259 20.49 3.40 -3.84
N GLY A 260 21.74 3.62 -4.25
CA GLY A 260 22.07 4.38 -5.48
C GLY A 260 22.05 5.90 -5.31
N MET A 261 21.57 6.42 -4.19
CA MET A 261 21.61 7.85 -3.87
C MET A 261 22.85 8.13 -3.01
N GLN A 262 23.91 8.69 -3.62
CA GLN A 262 25.02 9.27 -2.85
C GLN A 262 24.57 10.63 -2.31
N ALA A 263 24.74 10.84 -1.00
CA ALA A 263 24.54 12.13 -0.34
C ALA A 263 25.57 13.18 -0.78
#